data_AF-A0A5C7JRE3-F1
#
_entry.id   AF-A0A5C7JRE3-F1
#
_cell.length_a   1.000
_cell.length_b   1.000
_cell.length_c   1.000
_cell.angle_alpha   90.00
_cell.angle_beta   90.00
_cell.angle_gamma   90.00
#
_symmetry.space_group_name_H-M   'P 1'
#
loop_
_entity.id
_entity.type
_entity.pdbx_description
1 polymer ?
#
loop_
_entity_poly.entity_id
_entity_poly.type
_entity_poly.pdbx_seq_one_letter_code
_entity_poly.pdbx_strand_id
1 'polypeptide(L)'
;MNNLDKQYIELINHVLETGYRSGDRTGTGTIKTFGNLLSHDMQEGFPLLTTKKMFTKGIIHELLWFLKGDTNIKYLVDNNVYIWVGDCYKKYKEFANSLEEPDYFVHVD
;
A
#
# COMPACT_ATOMS: atom_id res chain seq x y z
N MET A 1 -20.84 2.10 15.56
CA MET A 1 -20.02 1.13 14.83
C MET A 1 -20.90 0.48 13.78
N ASN A 2 -20.60 0.65 12.50
CA ASN A 2 -21.43 0.12 11.42
C ASN A 2 -21.25 -1.42 11.34
N ASN A 3 -22.06 -2.09 10.50
CA ASN A 3 -22.00 -3.55 10.39
C ASN A 3 -20.63 -4.03 9.89
N LEU A 4 -20.02 -3.30 8.94
CA LEU A 4 -18.71 -3.60 8.40
C LEU A 4 -17.59 -3.51 9.46
N ASP A 5 -17.62 -2.51 10.33
CA ASP A 5 -16.65 -2.34 11.41
C ASP A 5 -16.67 -3.55 12.36
N LYS A 6 -17.86 -4.09 12.66
CA LYS A 6 -18.02 -5.31 13.48
C LYS A 6 -17.36 -6.50 12.78
N GLN A 7 -17.72 -6.76 11.53
CA GLN A 7 -17.13 -7.87 10.77
C GLN A 7 -15.61 -7.74 10.64
N TYR A 8 -15.11 -6.52 10.40
CA TYR A 8 -13.67 -6.26 10.30
C TYR A 8 -12.93 -6.48 11.63
N ILE A 9 -13.51 -6.04 12.76
CA ILE A 9 -12.92 -6.26 14.10
C ILE A 9 -12.97 -7.74 14.48
N GLU A 10 -14.08 -8.43 14.21
CA GLU A 10 -14.21 -9.87 14.44
C GLU A 10 -13.16 -10.64 13.64
N LEU A 11 -12.93 -10.27 12.38
CA LEU A 11 -11.85 -10.83 11.56
C LEU A 11 -10.47 -10.56 12.17
N ILE A 12 -10.19 -9.35 12.64
CA ILE A 12 -8.92 -9.04 13.30
C ILE A 12 -8.74 -9.92 14.54
N ASN A 13 -9.76 -10.03 15.40
CA ASN A 13 -9.68 -10.84 16.61
C ASN A 13 -9.44 -12.31 16.26
N HIS A 14 -10.14 -12.85 15.27
CA HIS A 14 -9.91 -14.20 14.76
C HIS A 14 -8.45 -14.41 14.30
N VAL A 15 -7.90 -13.48 13.53
CA VAL A 15 -6.48 -13.54 13.10
C VAL A 15 -5.54 -13.53 14.31
N LEU A 16 -5.80 -12.70 15.32
CA LEU A 16 -4.93 -12.59 16.49
C LEU A 16 -5.00 -13.82 17.41
N GLU A 17 -6.19 -14.42 17.56
CA GLU A 17 -6.43 -15.53 18.47
C GLU A 17 -6.04 -16.89 17.87
N THR A 18 -6.37 -17.13 16.61
CA THR A 18 -6.21 -18.45 15.97
C THR A 18 -5.19 -18.46 14.84
N GLY A 19 -4.69 -17.30 14.42
CA GLY A 19 -3.73 -17.21 13.33
C GLY A 19 -2.35 -17.76 13.69
N TYR A 20 -1.62 -18.21 12.68
CA TYR A 20 -0.24 -18.69 12.86
C TYR A 20 0.77 -17.60 12.52
N ARG A 21 1.90 -17.59 13.25
CA ARG A 21 3.02 -16.67 12.99
C ARG A 21 3.81 -17.14 11.78
N SER A 22 4.17 -16.21 10.90
CA SER A 22 4.91 -16.47 9.67
C SER A 22 5.82 -15.30 9.35
N GLY A 23 7.03 -15.59 8.84
CA GLY A 23 7.91 -14.59 8.25
C GLY A 23 7.32 -13.97 6.98
N ASP A 24 7.88 -12.84 6.54
CA ASP A 24 7.46 -12.13 5.35
C ASP A 24 8.65 -11.44 4.66
N ARG A 25 8.45 -10.95 3.43
CA ARG A 25 9.50 -10.29 2.62
C ARG A 25 10.03 -9.00 3.26
N THR A 26 9.27 -8.36 4.16
CA THR A 26 9.75 -7.16 4.86
C THR A 26 10.62 -7.47 6.07
N GLY A 27 10.62 -8.71 6.56
CA GLY A 27 11.34 -9.12 7.76
C GLY A 27 10.63 -8.77 9.08
N THR A 28 9.46 -8.11 9.02
CA THR A 28 8.67 -7.72 10.21
C THR A 28 7.97 -8.92 10.84
N GLY A 29 7.60 -9.91 10.02
CA GLY A 29 6.74 -11.01 10.43
C GLY A 29 5.26 -10.63 10.43
N THR A 30 4.40 -11.65 10.43
CA THR A 30 2.94 -11.51 10.30
C THR A 30 2.22 -12.62 11.05
N ILE A 31 0.98 -12.37 11.47
CA ILE A 31 0.03 -13.38 11.95
C ILE A 31 -1.00 -13.56 10.85
N LYS A 32 -1.23 -14.81 10.42
CA LYS A 32 -2.06 -15.11 9.24
C LYS A 32 -3.12 -16.15 9.55
N THR A 33 -4.24 -16.04 8.85
CA THR A 33 -5.21 -17.11 8.66
C THR A 33 -5.57 -17.14 7.16
N PHE A 34 -6.24 -18.19 6.68
CA PHE A 34 -6.57 -18.35 5.27
C PHE A 34 -8.09 -18.38 5.04
N GLY A 35 -8.54 -17.68 3.99
CA GLY A 35 -9.92 -17.75 3.49
C GLY A 35 -10.96 -17.09 4.40
N ASN A 36 -11.02 -15.76 4.42
CA ASN A 36 -12.08 -15.00 5.09
C ASN A 36 -12.91 -14.20 4.09
N LEU A 37 -14.16 -13.96 4.45
CA LEU A 37 -15.08 -13.16 3.67
C LEU A 37 -15.63 -12.02 4.53
N LEU A 38 -15.65 -10.82 3.94
CA LEU A 38 -16.43 -9.68 4.45
C LEU A 38 -17.49 -9.37 3.39
N SER A 39 -18.71 -9.10 3.83
CA SER A 39 -19.82 -8.77 2.94
C SER A 39 -20.48 -7.46 3.39
N HIS A 40 -20.83 -6.62 2.43
CA HIS A 40 -21.44 -5.32 2.68
C HIS A 40 -22.49 -5.03 1.60
N ASP A 41 -23.70 -4.69 2.02
CA ASP A 41 -24.73 -4.21 1.09
C ASP A 41 -24.48 -2.73 0.79
N MET A 42 -24.19 -2.41 -0.47
CA MET A 42 -23.92 -1.04 -0.91
C MET A 42 -25.14 -0.10 -0.73
N GLN A 43 -26.36 -0.65 -0.59
CA GLN A 43 -27.54 0.14 -0.24
C GLN A 43 -27.48 0.69 1.19
N GLU A 44 -26.73 0.04 2.09
CA GLU A 44 -26.50 0.52 3.46
C GLU A 44 -25.45 1.66 3.53
N GLY A 45 -24.93 2.09 2.38
CA GLY A 45 -23.98 3.18 2.24
C GLY A 45 -22.58 2.71 1.83
N PHE A 46 -21.61 3.61 1.89
CA PHE A 46 -20.24 3.33 1.48
C PHE A 46 -19.46 2.58 2.57
N PRO A 47 -18.78 1.46 2.26
CA PRO A 47 -18.07 0.61 3.23
C PRO A 47 -16.76 1.21 3.74
N LEU A 48 -16.82 2.40 4.35
CA LEU A 48 -15.67 3.01 5.01
C LEU A 48 -15.67 2.66 6.49
N LEU A 49 -14.52 2.18 6.99
CA LEU A 49 -14.34 1.94 8.41
C LEU A 49 -14.48 3.25 9.20
N THR A 50 -15.16 3.19 10.34
CA THR A 50 -15.43 4.38 11.18
C THR A 50 -14.65 4.37 12.49
N THR A 51 -14.06 3.23 12.85
CA THR A 51 -13.27 3.05 14.09
C THR A 51 -11.91 3.73 14.03
N LYS A 52 -11.48 4.17 12.84
CA LYS A 52 -10.28 4.99 12.61
C LYS A 52 -10.55 5.95 11.45
N LYS A 53 -10.03 7.18 11.54
CA LYS A 53 -10.08 8.13 10.43
C LYS A 53 -9.28 7.61 9.23
N MET A 54 -9.94 7.49 8.09
CA MET A 54 -9.35 6.99 6.84
C MET A 54 -8.89 8.14 5.93
N PHE A 55 -7.79 7.94 5.20
CA PHE A 55 -7.28 8.89 4.22
C PHE A 55 -7.98 8.74 2.86
N THR A 56 -9.24 9.17 2.79
CA THR A 56 -10.11 9.00 1.61
C THR A 56 -9.62 9.72 0.36
N LYS A 57 -8.99 10.89 0.52
CA LYS A 57 -8.37 11.63 -0.60
C LYS A 57 -7.38 10.76 -1.38
N GLY A 58 -6.51 10.04 -0.68
CA GLY A 58 -5.53 9.15 -1.30
C GLY A 58 -6.19 8.03 -2.10
N ILE A 59 -7.18 7.36 -1.49
CA ILE A 59 -7.93 6.26 -2.11
C ILE A 59 -8.62 6.71 -3.41
N ILE A 60 -9.25 7.88 -3.39
CA ILE A 60 -9.96 8.41 -4.57
C ILE A 60 -8.98 8.76 -5.69
N HIS A 61 -7.90 9.48 -5.39
CA HIS A 61 -6.90 9.84 -6.42
C HIS A 61 -6.17 8.62 -7.00
N GLU A 62 -5.89 7.61 -6.17
CA GLU A 62 -5.33 6.35 -6.66
C GLU A 62 -6.27 5.65 -7.64
N LEU A 63 -7.56 5.55 -7.31
CA LEU A 63 -8.55 4.97 -8.22
C LEU A 63 -8.66 5.76 -9.54
N LEU A 64 -8.68 7.10 -9.48
CA LEU A 64 -8.69 7.93 -10.68
C LEU A 64 -7.43 7.73 -11.54
N TRP A 65 -6.27 7.58 -10.90
CA TRP A 65 -5.01 7.28 -11.57
C TRP A 65 -5.04 5.91 -12.28
N PHE A 66 -5.59 4.87 -11.62
CA PHE A 66 -5.81 3.56 -12.24
C PHE A 66 -6.77 3.63 -13.43
N LEU A 67 -7.90 4.33 -13.29
CA LEU A 67 -8.89 4.47 -14.37
C LEU A 67 -8.34 5.24 -15.58
N LYS A 68 -7.39 6.15 -15.36
CA LYS A 68 -6.65 6.83 -16.43
C LYS A 68 -5.64 5.90 -17.14
N GLY A 69 -5.32 4.75 -16.55
CA GLY A 69 -4.26 3.85 -17.03
C GLY A 69 -2.86 4.46 -16.91
N ASP A 70 -2.69 5.46 -16.05
CA ASP A 70 -1.42 6.16 -15.86
C ASP A 70 -0.50 5.31 -14.97
N THR A 71 0.80 5.39 -15.21
CA THR A 71 1.84 4.69 -14.42
C THR A 71 2.84 5.66 -13.81
N ASN A 72 2.73 6.96 -14.10
CA ASN A 72 3.57 7.98 -13.53
C ASN A 72 2.98 8.51 -12.22
N ILE A 73 3.75 8.42 -11.13
CA ILE A 73 3.33 8.88 -9.79
C ILE A 73 3.24 10.41 -9.66
N LYS A 74 3.72 11.18 -10.65
CA LYS A 74 3.66 12.65 -10.62
C LYS A 74 2.24 13.16 -10.37
N TYR A 75 1.24 12.57 -11.01
CA TYR A 75 -0.16 12.94 -10.77
C TYR A 75 -0.54 12.80 -9.30
N LEU A 76 -0.13 11.71 -8.63
CA LEU A 76 -0.41 11.48 -7.22
C LEU A 76 0.32 12.52 -6.35
N VAL A 77 1.60 12.77 -6.61
CA VAL A 77 2.42 13.73 -5.87
C VAL A 77 1.88 15.15 -6.00
N ASP A 78 1.52 15.58 -7.21
CA ASP A 78 0.92 16.90 -7.47
C ASP A 78 -0.43 17.08 -6.74
N ASN A 79 -1.13 15.96 -6.47
CA ASN A 79 -2.36 15.94 -5.67
C ASN A 79 -2.11 15.71 -4.16
N ASN A 80 -0.87 15.78 -3.68
CA ASN A 80 -0.45 15.52 -2.30
C ASN A 80 -0.80 14.09 -1.82
N VAL A 81 -0.60 13.09 -2.68
CA VAL A 81 -0.78 11.67 -2.40
C VAL A 81 0.57 10.95 -2.59
N TYR A 82 1.11 10.41 -1.50
CA TYR A 82 2.47 9.88 -1.45
C TYR A 82 2.56 8.35 -1.26
N ILE A 83 1.43 7.63 -1.35
CA ILE A 83 1.34 6.20 -1.00
C ILE A 83 2.28 5.29 -1.84
N TRP A 84 2.61 5.68 -3.08
CA TRP A 84 3.53 4.94 -3.96
C TRP A 84 4.98 5.44 -3.95
N VAL A 85 5.29 6.55 -3.25
CA VAL A 85 6.63 7.17 -3.30
C VAL A 85 7.71 6.26 -2.74
N GLY A 86 7.40 5.49 -1.69
CA GLY A 86 8.36 4.57 -1.08
C GLY A 86 8.86 3.50 -2.06
N ASP A 87 7.96 2.91 -2.83
CA ASP A 87 8.30 1.88 -3.82
C ASP A 87 9.09 2.46 -5.00
N CYS A 88 8.70 3.65 -5.49
CA CYS A 88 9.45 4.36 -6.53
C CYS A 88 10.86 4.75 -6.07
N TYR A 89 11.00 5.26 -4.84
CA TYR A 89 12.31 5.62 -4.30
C TYR A 89 13.20 4.40 -4.08
N LYS A 90 12.64 3.27 -3.62
CA LYS A 90 13.37 2.03 -3.51
C LYS A 90 13.94 1.58 -4.86
N LYS A 91 13.11 1.55 -5.91
CA LYS A 91 13.55 1.22 -7.28
C LYS A 91 14.60 2.19 -7.81
N TYR A 92 14.42 3.49 -7.55
CA TYR A 92 15.40 4.51 -7.92
C TYR A 92 16.76 4.25 -7.29
N LYS A 93 16.82 3.93 -5.99
CA LYS A 93 18.09 3.60 -5.32
C LYS A 93 18.76 2.35 -5.90
N GLU A 94 17.98 1.32 -6.20
CA GLU A 94 18.49 0.10 -6.85
C GLU A 94 19.09 0.42 -8.23
N PHE A 95 18.40 1.24 -9.02
CA PHE A 95 18.89 1.73 -10.31
C PHE A 95 20.16 2.58 -10.15
N ALA A 96 20.15 3.57 -9.26
CA ALA A 96 21.28 4.48 -9.06
C ALA A 96 22.54 3.72 -8.61
N ASN A 97 22.40 2.73 -7.73
CA ASN A 97 23.52 1.90 -7.29
C ASN A 97 24.03 0.93 -8.37
N SER A 98 23.27 0.71 -9.45
CA SER A 98 23.68 -0.13 -10.57
C SER A 98 24.47 0.62 -11.65
N LEU A 99 24.54 1.95 -11.56
CA LEU A 99 25.30 2.75 -12.50
C LEU A 99 26.78 2.64 -12.15
N GLU A 100 27.61 2.23 -13.11
CA GLU A 100 29.07 2.32 -12.98
C GLU A 100 29.46 3.80 -12.87
N GLU A 101 30.44 4.11 -12.00
CA GLU A 101 31.01 5.45 -11.97
C GLU A 101 31.65 5.73 -13.33
N PRO A 102 31.32 6.84 -13.99
CA PRO A 102 31.98 7.19 -15.23
C PRO A 102 33.48 7.35 -14.97
N ASP A 103 34.30 6.71 -15.80
CA ASP A 103 35.75 6.81 -15.74
C ASP A 103 36.17 8.25 -16.08
N TYR A 104 36.32 9.07 -15.03
CA TYR A 104 36.73 10.48 -15.14
C TYR A 104 38.25 10.63 -15.27
N PHE A 105 39.02 9.54 -15.29
CA PHE A 105 40.44 9.61 -15.54
C PHE A 105 40.67 9.89 -17.03
N VAL A 106 40.82 11.18 -17.36
CA VAL A 106 41.51 11.57 -18.58
C VAL A 106 42.94 11.08 -18.42
N HIS A 107 43.29 9.98 -19.10
CA HIS A 107 44.67 9.58 -19.25
C HIS A 107 45.38 10.70 -20.01
N VAL A 108 46.19 11.48 -19.28
CA VAL A 108 47.10 12.45 -19.87
C VAL A 108 48.34 11.65 -20.23
N ASP A 109 48.53 11.39 -21.53
CA ASP A 109 49.74 10.80 -22.10
C ASP A 109 50.98 11.68 -21.86
#